data_AF-A0A353LZ56-F1
#
_entry.id   AF-A0A353LZ56-F1
#
_cell.length_a   1.000
_cell.length_b   1.000
_cell.length_c   1.000
_cell.angle_alpha   90.00
_cell.angle_beta   90.00
_cell.angle_gamma   90.00
#
_symmetry.space_group_name_H-M   'P 1'
#
loop_
_entity.id
_entity.type
_entity.pdbx_description
1 polymer ?
#
loop_
_entity_poly.entity_id
_entity_poly.type
_entity_poly.pdbx_seq_one_letter_code
_entity_poly.pdbx_strand_id
1 'polypeptide(L)'
;MERKKGRRKWWIMKIGIIPHTGKPIAMNLTEELVNFLQQRGVGFEVITQPDRTNVRGFDVVIVLGGDGTLLNAARLTSEWRVPVFGVNVGHLGFLTEVETNGLFPAMEILLLGDYRLEERMLITASIERDGQEISRHLALNDFVITRGTFARMIDLSIFVDEQHVTDYWADGVIISTPTGSTAYSLSAGGPIVEPLLECVCITPICAHSLAARSVLTRP
;
A
#
# COMPACT_ATOMS: atom_id res chain seq x y z
N MET A 1 -13.25 10.82 9.95
CA MET A 1 -12.03 11.64 9.83
C MET A 1 -11.75 12.34 11.15
N GLU A 2 -10.81 11.84 11.93
CA GLU A 2 -10.47 12.39 13.24
C GLU A 2 -9.20 13.26 13.11
N ARG A 3 -9.30 14.57 13.38
CA ARG A 3 -8.11 15.44 13.53
C ARG A 3 -7.41 15.06 14.83
N LYS A 4 -6.45 14.14 14.78
CA LYS A 4 -5.50 13.99 15.88
C LYS A 4 -4.59 15.21 15.89
N LYS A 5 -4.88 16.20 16.74
CA LYS A 5 -3.82 17.12 17.21
C LYS A 5 -2.79 16.25 17.93
N GLY A 6 -1.67 15.96 17.27
CA GLY A 6 -0.58 15.18 17.85
C GLY A 6 -0.19 15.77 19.20
N ARG A 7 -0.58 15.13 20.29
CA ARG A 7 -0.33 15.58 21.68
C ARG A 7 1.12 15.35 22.11
N ARG A 8 1.97 14.74 21.27
CA ARG A 8 3.39 14.54 21.54
C ARG A 8 4.19 15.74 21.04
N LYS A 9 5.00 16.26 21.95
CA LYS A 9 6.01 17.29 21.67
C LYS A 9 7.08 16.69 20.74
N TRP A 10 7.51 17.47 19.75
CA TRP A 10 8.38 17.03 18.64
C TRP A 10 9.71 16.39 19.02
N TRP A 11 10.29 16.84 20.14
CA TRP A 11 11.52 16.27 20.68
C TRP A 11 11.36 14.86 21.27
N ILE A 12 10.15 14.30 21.29
CA ILE A 12 9.85 12.91 21.72
C ILE A 12 9.57 12.01 20.50
N MET A 13 9.49 12.57 19.29
CA MET A 13 9.19 11.76 18.11
C MET A 13 10.38 10.93 17.64
N LYS A 14 10.10 9.67 17.32
CA LYS A 14 11.02 8.76 16.66
C LYS A 14 10.54 8.47 15.24
N ILE A 15 11.34 8.84 14.24
CA ILE A 15 11.01 8.73 12.81
C ILE A 15 11.81 7.60 12.17
N GLY A 16 11.12 6.66 11.52
CA GLY A 16 11.77 5.66 10.66
C GLY A 16 11.95 6.22 9.25
N ILE A 17 13.07 5.97 8.58
CA ILE A 17 13.32 6.41 7.20
C ILE A 17 13.64 5.17 6.35
N ILE A 18 12.79 4.87 5.38
CA ILE A 18 12.97 3.75 4.43
C ILE A 18 13.29 4.33 3.05
N PRO A 19 14.58 4.37 2.64
CA PRO A 19 14.94 4.81 1.32
C PRO A 19 14.94 3.67 0.29
N HIS A 20 14.60 3.99 -0.95
CA HIS A 20 14.85 3.11 -2.08
C HIS A 20 16.36 3.05 -2.38
N THR A 21 17.05 2.04 -1.85
CA THR A 21 18.52 1.88 -1.93
C THR A 21 19.08 1.84 -3.36
N GLY A 22 18.31 1.34 -4.33
CA GLY A 22 18.71 1.33 -5.74
C GLY A 22 18.62 2.68 -6.48
N LYS A 23 18.17 3.76 -5.81
CA LYS A 23 17.98 5.09 -6.44
C LYS A 23 18.89 6.13 -5.75
N PRO A 24 19.91 6.67 -6.44
CA PRO A 24 20.81 7.68 -5.86
C PRO A 24 20.08 8.91 -5.30
N ILE A 25 19.02 9.36 -5.98
CA ILE A 25 18.21 10.51 -5.54
C ILE A 25 17.57 10.23 -4.17
N ALA A 26 17.10 9.00 -3.91
CA ALA A 26 16.51 8.65 -2.62
C ALA A 26 17.55 8.64 -1.51
N MET A 27 18.77 8.19 -1.81
CA MET A 27 19.89 8.18 -0.86
C MET A 27 20.35 9.60 -0.53
N ASN A 28 20.53 10.47 -1.53
CA ASN A 28 20.89 11.87 -1.29
C ASN A 28 19.82 12.58 -0.44
N LEU A 29 18.54 12.37 -0.77
CA LEU A 29 17.43 12.94 0.00
C LEU A 29 17.38 12.40 1.44
N THR A 30 17.82 11.16 1.66
CA THR A 30 17.97 10.58 3.00
C THR A 30 19.01 11.34 3.80
N GLU A 31 20.17 11.65 3.21
CA GLU A 31 21.22 12.42 3.87
C GLU A 31 20.74 13.83 4.24
N GLU A 32 20.05 14.50 3.33
CA GLU A 32 19.46 15.82 3.59
C GLU A 32 18.41 15.77 4.71
N LEU A 33 17.53 14.75 4.70
CA LEU A 33 16.52 14.55 5.75
C LEU A 33 17.16 14.23 7.11
N VAL A 34 18.21 13.41 7.14
CA VAL A 34 18.98 13.12 8.35
C VAL A 34 19.56 14.40 8.94
N ASN A 35 20.21 15.23 8.12
CA ASN A 35 20.75 16.52 8.56
C ASN A 35 19.66 17.45 9.10
N PHE A 36 18.51 17.53 8.40
CA PHE A 36 17.36 18.33 8.81
C PHE A 36 16.80 17.92 10.19
N LEU A 37 16.69 16.60 10.44
CA LEU A 37 16.21 16.06 11.71
C LEU A 37 17.22 16.22 12.85
N GLN A 38 18.52 16.00 12.57
CA GLN A 38 19.61 16.19 13.53
C GLN A 38 19.66 17.63 14.06
N GLN A 39 19.57 18.63 13.17
CA GLN A 39 19.58 20.05 13.55
C GLN A 39 18.42 20.43 14.48
N ARG A 40 17.32 19.67 14.44
CA ARG A 40 16.11 19.88 15.28
C ARG A 40 16.07 18.98 16.52
N GLY A 41 17.06 18.10 16.70
CA GLY A 41 17.10 17.15 17.81
C GLY A 41 15.98 16.11 17.79
N VAL A 42 15.46 15.76 16.60
CA VAL A 42 14.41 14.74 16.44
C VAL A 42 15.07 13.36 16.32
N GLY A 43 14.52 12.36 17.00
CA GLY A 43 15.03 10.98 16.93
C GLY A 43 14.68 10.35 15.58
N PHE A 44 15.65 9.67 14.95
CA PHE A 44 15.42 8.97 13.69
C PHE A 44 16.23 7.69 13.56
N GLU A 45 15.84 6.83 12.63
CA GLU A 45 16.56 5.62 12.26
C GLU A 45 16.40 5.35 10.76
N VAL A 46 17.52 5.11 10.06
CA VAL A 46 17.50 4.77 8.63
C VAL A 46 17.45 3.25 8.49
N ILE A 47 16.44 2.77 7.78
CA ILE A 47 16.11 1.35 7.62
C ILE A 47 16.24 0.99 6.14
N THR A 48 17.44 0.57 5.72
CA THR A 48 17.74 0.23 4.33
C THR A 48 17.22 -1.15 3.91
N GLN A 49 16.93 -2.02 4.88
CA GLN A 49 16.36 -3.35 4.68
C GLN A 49 15.18 -3.54 5.64
N PRO A 50 14.00 -3.00 5.31
CA PRO A 50 12.86 -3.04 6.22
C PRO A 50 12.30 -4.47 6.35
N ASP A 51 12.04 -4.87 7.58
CA ASP A 51 11.37 -6.11 7.97
C ASP A 51 10.35 -5.83 9.07
N ARG A 52 9.62 -6.86 9.51
CA ARG A 52 8.57 -6.69 10.52
C ARG A 52 9.09 -6.25 11.89
N THR A 53 10.33 -6.55 12.23
CA THR A 53 10.90 -6.30 13.56
C THR A 53 11.53 -4.91 13.68
N ASN A 54 12.01 -4.35 12.57
CA ASN A 54 12.75 -3.09 12.55
C ASN A 54 11.92 -1.88 12.12
N VAL A 55 10.62 -2.04 11.80
CA VAL A 55 9.69 -0.93 11.50
C VAL A 55 8.75 -0.58 12.68
N ARG A 56 8.95 -1.19 13.84
CA ARG A 56 8.11 -0.99 15.03
C ARG A 56 8.62 0.14 15.92
N GLY A 57 7.72 0.75 16.68
CA GLY A 57 8.08 1.73 17.73
C GLY A 57 8.45 3.12 17.21
N PHE A 58 8.19 3.41 15.94
CA PHE A 58 8.24 4.76 15.37
C PHE A 58 6.89 5.43 15.48
N ASP A 59 6.88 6.77 15.57
CA ASP A 59 5.66 7.56 15.50
C ASP A 59 5.19 7.73 14.05
N VAL A 60 6.12 7.67 13.09
CA VAL A 60 5.87 7.70 11.64
C VAL A 60 7.06 7.09 10.90
N VAL A 61 6.79 6.46 9.77
CA VAL A 61 7.81 5.99 8.81
C VAL A 61 7.73 6.83 7.54
N ILE A 62 8.84 7.48 7.18
CA ILE A 62 9.01 8.22 5.94
C ILE A 62 9.57 7.28 4.89
N VAL A 63 8.87 7.13 3.76
CA VAL A 63 9.33 6.30 2.65
C VAL A 63 9.83 7.21 1.53
N LEU A 64 11.10 7.08 1.16
CA LEU A 64 11.71 7.83 0.06
C LEU A 64 11.85 6.89 -1.14
N GLY A 65 10.83 6.83 -2.00
CA GLY A 65 10.76 5.83 -3.06
C GLY A 65 9.57 6.01 -4.00
N GLY A 66 9.18 4.95 -4.71
CA GLY A 66 7.93 4.94 -5.47
C GLY A 66 6.86 4.08 -4.80
N ASP A 67 5.75 3.87 -5.49
CA ASP A 67 4.62 3.07 -4.97
C ASP A 67 5.04 1.66 -4.53
N GLY A 68 5.96 0.99 -5.24
CA GLY A 68 6.47 -0.33 -4.82
C GLY A 68 7.17 -0.33 -3.45
N THR A 69 7.93 0.72 -3.14
CA THR A 69 8.59 0.88 -1.82
C THR A 69 7.55 1.18 -0.75
N LEU A 70 6.58 2.05 -1.06
CA LEU A 70 5.50 2.40 -0.15
C LEU A 70 4.60 1.21 0.16
N LEU A 71 4.23 0.39 -0.83
CA LEU A 71 3.47 -0.84 -0.65
C LEU A 71 4.19 -1.81 0.29
N ASN A 72 5.51 -1.93 0.15
CA ASN A 72 6.29 -2.78 1.04
C ASN A 72 6.30 -2.24 2.48
N ALA A 73 6.55 -0.95 2.67
CA ALA A 73 6.52 -0.32 3.98
C ALA A 73 5.14 -0.41 4.63
N ALA A 74 4.06 -0.15 3.89
CA ALA A 74 2.68 -0.21 4.38
C ALA A 74 2.33 -1.61 4.90
N ARG A 75 2.71 -2.68 4.18
CA ARG A 75 2.52 -4.05 4.66
C ARG A 75 3.23 -4.31 5.99
N LEU A 76 4.51 -3.92 6.09
CA LEU A 76 5.32 -4.18 7.29
C LEU A 76 4.88 -3.35 8.51
N THR A 77 4.49 -2.10 8.28
CA THR A 77 4.11 -1.14 9.33
C THR A 77 2.67 -1.32 9.83
N SER A 78 1.79 -1.88 8.99
CA SER A 78 0.37 -2.11 9.33
C SER A 78 0.18 -2.97 10.58
N GLU A 79 1.04 -3.99 10.78
CA GLU A 79 1.03 -4.86 11.96
C GLU A 79 1.23 -4.08 13.26
N TRP A 80 2.02 -3.00 13.20
CA TRP A 80 2.35 -2.14 14.33
C TRP A 80 1.53 -0.85 14.38
N ARG A 81 0.61 -0.65 13.43
CA ARG A 81 -0.18 0.58 13.25
C ARG A 81 0.69 1.84 13.19
N VAL A 82 1.88 1.72 12.61
CA VAL A 82 2.79 2.85 12.40
C VAL A 82 2.36 3.58 11.13
N PRO A 83 2.01 4.88 11.19
CA PRO A 83 1.69 5.66 10.01
C PRO A 83 2.85 5.71 9.00
N VAL A 84 2.51 5.75 7.72
CA VAL A 84 3.49 5.84 6.64
C VAL A 84 3.27 7.15 5.88
N PHE A 85 4.35 7.89 5.66
CA PHE A 85 4.38 9.10 4.85
C PHE A 85 5.25 8.85 3.61
N GLY A 86 4.62 8.77 2.44
CA GLY A 86 5.31 8.45 1.19
C GLY A 86 5.79 9.70 0.45
N VAL A 87 7.08 9.78 0.15
CA VAL A 87 7.69 10.78 -0.71
C VAL A 87 8.12 10.15 -2.01
N ASN A 88 7.58 10.68 -3.11
CA ASN A 88 7.86 10.18 -4.42
C ASN A 88 9.26 10.56 -4.90
N VAL A 89 10.06 9.55 -5.21
CA VAL A 89 11.38 9.72 -5.81
C VAL A 89 11.35 9.14 -7.23
N GLY A 90 11.04 9.99 -8.21
CA GLY A 90 11.02 9.66 -9.64
C GLY A 90 9.74 10.09 -10.35
N HIS A 91 9.07 9.15 -11.01
CA HIS A 91 7.82 9.41 -11.73
C HIS A 91 6.62 9.53 -10.79
N LEU A 92 5.67 10.42 -11.11
CA LEU A 92 4.43 10.61 -10.36
C LEU A 92 3.74 9.27 -10.05
N GLY A 93 3.65 8.91 -8.77
CA GLY A 93 2.96 7.72 -8.27
C GLY A 93 1.54 8.05 -7.81
N PHE A 94 0.71 7.03 -7.61
CA PHE A 94 -0.67 7.21 -7.15
C PHE A 94 -0.79 7.28 -5.62
N LEU A 95 0.18 6.75 -4.89
CA LEU A 95 0.09 6.57 -3.43
C LEU A 95 0.97 7.54 -2.63
N THR A 96 1.90 8.22 -3.29
CA THR A 96 2.86 9.10 -2.63
C THR A 96 2.26 10.50 -2.43
N GLU A 97 2.46 11.08 -1.25
CA GLU A 97 1.78 12.31 -0.83
C GLU A 97 2.48 13.57 -1.35
N VAL A 98 3.81 13.52 -1.49
CA VAL A 98 4.62 14.66 -1.91
C VAL A 98 5.74 14.25 -2.86
N GLU A 99 6.12 15.16 -3.75
CA GLU A 99 7.37 15.06 -4.52
C GLU A 99 8.58 15.47 -3.68
N THR A 100 9.79 15.23 -4.18
CA THR A 100 11.05 15.51 -3.47
C THR A 100 11.17 16.97 -3.03
N ASN A 101 10.71 17.93 -3.82
CA ASN A 101 10.70 19.36 -3.50
C ASN A 101 9.75 19.72 -2.34
N GLY A 102 8.74 18.89 -2.09
CA GLY A 102 7.72 19.06 -1.06
C GLY A 102 8.09 18.42 0.27
N LEU A 103 9.15 17.61 0.33
CA LEU A 103 9.54 16.88 1.55
C LEU A 103 9.75 17.82 2.73
N PHE A 104 10.64 18.82 2.63
CA PHE A 104 10.97 19.67 3.78
C PHE A 104 9.80 20.52 4.27
N PRO A 105 9.01 21.19 3.40
CA PRO A 105 7.79 21.86 3.83
C PRO A 105 6.80 20.91 4.52
N ALA A 106 6.60 19.71 3.97
CA ALA A 106 5.74 18.71 4.58
C ALA A 106 6.30 18.19 5.91
N MET A 107 7.63 18.07 6.03
CA MET A 107 8.29 17.74 7.28
C MET A 107 8.05 18.83 8.32
N GLU A 108 8.10 20.13 8.00
CA GLU A 108 7.76 21.18 8.98
C GLU A 108 6.32 21.07 9.48
N ILE A 109 5.36 20.79 8.59
CA ILE A 109 3.94 20.61 8.95
C ILE A 109 3.76 19.34 9.78
N LEU A 110 4.38 18.25 9.34
CA LEU A 110 4.48 17.00 10.07
C LEU A 110 4.97 17.37 11.44
N LEU A 111 6.15 18.03 11.54
CA LEU A 111 6.86 18.62 12.70
C LEU A 111 6.10 19.64 13.55
N LEU A 112 4.84 19.93 13.23
CA LEU A 112 3.96 20.72 14.10
C LEU A 112 2.77 19.90 14.61
N GLY A 113 2.64 18.67 14.15
CA GLY A 113 1.49 17.81 14.44
C GLY A 113 0.24 18.20 13.65
N ASP A 114 0.39 18.98 12.58
CA ASP A 114 -0.73 19.46 11.75
C ASP A 114 -0.92 18.58 10.51
N TYR A 115 -1.18 17.30 10.75
CA TYR A 115 -1.45 16.31 9.71
C TYR A 115 -2.74 15.56 10.01
N ARG A 116 -3.20 14.79 9.02
CA ARG A 116 -4.32 13.86 9.18
C ARG A 116 -3.85 12.46 8.87
N LEU A 117 -4.42 11.50 9.57
CA LEU A 117 -4.24 10.09 9.25
C LEU A 117 -5.41 9.65 8.38
N GLU A 118 -5.07 8.95 7.31
CA GLU A 118 -6.02 8.24 6.46
C GLU A 118 -5.85 6.74 6.69
N GLU A 119 -6.93 6.08 7.07
CA GLU A 119 -6.95 4.62 7.23
C GLU A 119 -7.34 4.03 5.87
N ARG A 120 -6.40 3.28 5.28
CA ARG A 120 -6.62 2.57 4.02
C ARG A 120 -6.83 1.10 4.30
N MET A 121 -7.86 0.52 3.67
CA MET A 121 -8.16 -0.89 3.75
C MET A 121 -6.99 -1.75 3.26
N LEU A 122 -6.73 -2.85 3.97
CA LEU A 122 -5.88 -3.95 3.51
C LEU A 122 -6.75 -5.19 3.32
N ILE A 123 -6.38 -6.04 2.37
CA ILE A 123 -7.01 -7.35 2.17
C ILE A 123 -6.03 -8.46 2.53
N THR A 124 -6.55 -9.51 3.14
CA THR A 124 -5.81 -10.73 3.45
C THR A 124 -6.32 -11.86 2.55
N ALA A 125 -5.41 -12.67 2.02
CA ALA A 125 -5.76 -13.87 1.29
C ALA A 125 -5.10 -15.09 1.93
N SER A 126 -5.87 -16.14 2.16
CA SER A 126 -5.38 -17.48 2.46
C SER A 126 -5.45 -18.35 1.21
N ILE A 127 -4.45 -19.22 1.04
CA ILE A 127 -4.47 -20.28 0.03
C ILE A 127 -4.79 -21.57 0.76
N GLU A 128 -5.89 -22.21 0.40
CA GLU A 128 -6.32 -23.47 0.99
C GLU A 128 -6.28 -24.62 -0.02
N ARG A 129 -5.88 -25.80 0.43
CA ARG A 129 -5.92 -27.04 -0.34
C ARG A 129 -6.29 -28.19 0.57
N ASP A 130 -7.24 -29.02 0.14
CA ASP A 130 -7.70 -30.18 0.91
C ASP A 130 -8.11 -29.84 2.35
N GLY A 131 -8.71 -28.65 2.54
CA GLY A 131 -9.14 -28.14 3.85
C GLY A 131 -8.02 -27.61 4.75
N GLN A 132 -6.80 -27.43 4.25
CA GLN A 132 -5.66 -26.89 5.01
C GLN A 132 -5.16 -25.57 4.44
N GLU A 133 -4.91 -24.58 5.31
CA GLU A 133 -4.26 -23.31 4.95
C GLU A 133 -2.78 -23.55 4.64
N ILE A 134 -2.38 -23.36 3.39
CA ILE A 134 -1.00 -23.46 2.91
C ILE A 134 -0.22 -22.20 3.25
N SER A 135 -0.84 -21.03 3.04
CA SER A 135 -0.18 -19.74 3.27
C SER A 135 -1.20 -18.61 3.40
N ARG A 136 -0.76 -17.52 4.01
CA ARG A 136 -1.54 -16.31 4.22
C ARG A 136 -0.72 -15.08 3.89
N HIS A 137 -1.33 -14.14 3.16
CA HIS A 137 -0.68 -12.95 2.63
C HIS A 137 -1.54 -11.72 2.88
N LEU A 138 -0.90 -10.55 2.91
CA LEU A 138 -1.53 -9.25 3.11
C LEU A 138 -1.18 -8.33 1.94
N ALA A 139 -2.16 -7.62 1.40
CA ALA A 139 -1.98 -6.69 0.30
C ALA A 139 -2.68 -5.36 0.56
N LEU A 140 -2.03 -4.27 0.14
CA LEU A 140 -2.65 -2.94 0.09
C LEU A 140 -3.39 -2.73 -1.23
N ASN A 141 -2.87 -3.23 -2.35
CA ASN A 141 -3.51 -3.04 -3.65
C ASN A 141 -4.41 -4.21 -3.99
N ASP A 142 -3.83 -5.37 -4.31
CA ASP A 142 -4.57 -6.47 -4.89
C ASP A 142 -3.92 -7.83 -4.67
N PHE A 143 -4.74 -8.87 -4.86
CA PHE A 143 -4.31 -10.23 -5.14
C PHE A 143 -4.72 -10.59 -6.57
N VAL A 144 -3.81 -11.24 -7.29
CA VAL A 144 -4.02 -11.64 -8.67
C VAL A 144 -3.95 -13.17 -8.75
N ILE A 145 -5.06 -13.78 -9.16
CA ILE A 145 -5.10 -15.19 -9.52
C ILE A 145 -5.03 -15.23 -11.04
N THR A 146 -3.97 -15.83 -11.57
CA THR A 146 -3.75 -15.90 -13.02
C THR A 146 -3.30 -17.29 -13.41
N ARG A 147 -3.49 -17.62 -14.68
CA ARG A 147 -2.99 -18.85 -15.28
C ARG A 147 -1.47 -18.98 -15.06
N GLY A 148 -1.01 -20.23 -14.94
CA GLY A 148 0.42 -20.54 -14.88
C GLY A 148 1.14 -20.27 -16.20
N THR A 149 2.34 -20.85 -16.36
CA THR A 149 3.18 -20.66 -17.56
C THR A 149 2.55 -21.16 -18.86
N PHE A 150 1.51 -21.98 -18.79
CA PHE A 150 0.78 -22.47 -19.96
C PHE A 150 -0.36 -21.51 -20.32
N ALA A 151 -0.42 -21.13 -21.60
CA ALA A 151 -1.43 -20.23 -22.15
C ALA A 151 -2.81 -20.92 -22.32
N ARG A 152 -3.40 -21.40 -21.22
CA ARG A 152 -4.79 -21.85 -21.17
C ARG A 152 -5.55 -20.95 -20.22
N MET A 153 -6.77 -20.57 -20.61
CA MET A 153 -7.71 -19.92 -19.71
C MET A 153 -7.95 -20.83 -18.50
N ILE A 154 -8.23 -20.20 -17.37
CA ILE A 154 -8.61 -20.89 -16.14
C ILE A 154 -10.09 -20.66 -15.87
N ASP A 155 -10.69 -21.66 -15.22
CA ASP A 155 -12.07 -21.63 -14.78
C ASP A 155 -12.09 -21.18 -13.31
N LEU A 156 -12.75 -20.06 -13.04
CA LEU A 156 -12.78 -19.42 -11.73
C LEU A 156 -14.23 -19.26 -11.28
N SER A 157 -14.59 -19.86 -10.15
CA SER A 157 -15.87 -19.63 -9.49
C SER A 157 -15.69 -18.67 -8.33
N ILE A 158 -16.48 -17.58 -8.35
CA ILE A 158 -16.40 -16.52 -7.35
C ILE A 158 -17.56 -16.66 -6.38
N PHE A 159 -17.20 -16.73 -5.09
CA PHE A 159 -18.13 -16.76 -3.99
C PHE A 159 -17.90 -15.55 -3.08
N VAL A 160 -18.98 -14.96 -2.57
CA VAL A 160 -18.96 -13.88 -1.59
C VAL A 160 -19.91 -14.28 -0.48
N ASP A 161 -19.45 -14.26 0.77
CA ASP A 161 -20.23 -14.76 1.92
C ASP A 161 -20.80 -16.18 1.67
N GLU A 162 -19.98 -17.09 1.11
CA GLU A 162 -20.35 -18.46 0.72
C GLU A 162 -21.43 -18.56 -0.39
N GLN A 163 -21.89 -17.44 -0.95
CA GLN A 163 -22.86 -17.40 -2.04
C GLN A 163 -22.16 -17.28 -3.39
N HIS A 164 -22.58 -18.09 -4.36
CA HIS A 164 -22.08 -18.00 -5.73
C HIS A 164 -22.52 -16.68 -6.38
N VAL A 165 -21.56 -15.96 -6.96
CA VAL A 165 -21.80 -14.67 -7.62
C VAL A 165 -21.69 -14.79 -9.13
N THR A 166 -20.57 -15.34 -9.61
CA THR A 166 -20.29 -15.49 -11.04
C THR A 166 -19.16 -16.47 -11.27
N ASP A 167 -19.12 -17.02 -12.48
CA ASP A 167 -17.96 -17.74 -12.99
C ASP A 167 -17.23 -16.92 -14.05
N TYR A 168 -15.91 -17.07 -14.11
CA TYR A 168 -15.07 -16.49 -15.16
C TYR A 168 -14.25 -17.57 -15.86
N TRP A 169 -14.34 -17.56 -17.20
CA TRP A 169 -13.35 -18.19 -18.08
C TRP A 169 -12.44 -17.10 -18.60
N ALA A 170 -11.23 -17.01 -18.04
CA ALA A 170 -10.38 -15.84 -18.15
C ALA A 170 -8.89 -16.18 -18.06
N ASP A 171 -8.03 -15.22 -18.39
CA ASP A 171 -6.60 -15.34 -18.07
C ASP A 171 -6.36 -15.23 -16.54
N GLY A 172 -7.28 -14.59 -15.82
CA GLY A 172 -7.24 -14.48 -14.37
C GLY A 172 -8.35 -13.61 -13.77
N VAL A 173 -8.24 -13.33 -12.48
CA VAL A 173 -9.08 -12.39 -11.73
C VAL A 173 -8.21 -11.62 -10.73
N ILE A 174 -8.55 -10.34 -10.55
CA ILE A 174 -7.92 -9.43 -9.61
C ILE A 174 -8.92 -9.15 -8.49
N ILE A 175 -8.51 -9.37 -7.24
CA ILE A 175 -9.23 -8.98 -6.04
C ILE A 175 -8.52 -7.77 -5.46
N SER A 176 -9.13 -6.60 -5.54
CA SER A 176 -8.48 -5.32 -5.28
C SER A 176 -9.18 -4.53 -4.18
N THR A 177 -8.38 -3.84 -3.36
CA THR A 177 -8.87 -2.79 -2.47
C THR A 177 -9.25 -1.55 -3.30
N PRO A 178 -9.90 -0.55 -2.68
CA PRO A 178 -10.11 0.74 -3.32
C PRO A 178 -8.80 1.44 -3.69
N THR A 179 -7.76 1.28 -2.86
CA THR A 179 -6.41 1.81 -3.15
C THR A 179 -5.78 1.11 -4.36
N GLY A 180 -5.98 -0.20 -4.50
CA GLY A 180 -5.51 -0.96 -5.66
C GLY A 180 -6.34 -0.77 -6.93
N SER A 181 -7.53 -0.14 -6.84
CA SER A 181 -8.42 0.05 -7.98
C SER A 181 -7.76 0.83 -9.11
N THR A 182 -6.81 1.73 -8.80
CA THR A 182 -6.02 2.52 -9.75
C THR A 182 -4.73 1.83 -10.20
N ALA A 183 -4.44 0.61 -9.71
CA ALA A 183 -3.27 -0.17 -10.05
C ALA A 183 -3.61 -1.20 -11.15
N TYR A 184 -3.35 -2.50 -10.91
CA TYR A 184 -3.52 -3.50 -11.96
C TYR A 184 -5.00 -3.71 -12.32
N SER A 185 -5.91 -3.53 -11.34
CA SER A 185 -7.36 -3.57 -11.58
C SER A 185 -7.79 -2.57 -12.66
N LEU A 186 -7.24 -1.34 -12.67
CA LEU A 186 -7.55 -0.34 -13.69
C LEU A 186 -7.14 -0.81 -15.09
N SER A 187 -5.93 -1.37 -15.20
CA SER A 187 -5.41 -1.91 -16.46
C SER A 187 -6.23 -3.07 -17.01
N ALA A 188 -6.88 -3.84 -16.12
CA ALA A 188 -7.81 -4.91 -16.50
C ALA A 188 -9.24 -4.43 -16.80
N GLY A 189 -9.50 -3.11 -16.75
CA GLY A 189 -10.80 -2.51 -17.05
C GLY A 189 -11.73 -2.39 -15.83
N GLY A 190 -11.20 -2.56 -14.61
CA GLY A 190 -11.91 -2.30 -13.38
C GLY A 190 -12.20 -0.81 -13.15
N PRO A 191 -13.19 -0.48 -12.30
CA PRO A 191 -13.53 0.90 -11.99
C PRO A 191 -12.49 1.56 -11.10
N ILE A 192 -12.38 2.88 -11.19
CA ILE A 192 -11.69 3.71 -10.19
C ILE A 192 -12.61 3.84 -8.98
N VAL A 193 -12.08 3.50 -7.80
CA VAL A 193 -12.81 3.56 -6.53
C VAL A 193 -12.14 4.58 -5.61
N GLU A 194 -12.94 5.37 -4.90
CA GLU A 194 -12.43 6.33 -3.93
C GLU A 194 -11.67 5.61 -2.80
N PRO A 195 -10.43 6.02 -2.44
CA PRO A 195 -9.56 5.22 -1.57
C PRO A 195 -10.06 4.93 -0.15
N LEU A 196 -11.02 5.72 0.36
CA LEU A 196 -11.56 5.63 1.71
C LEU A 196 -12.89 4.87 1.78
N LEU A 197 -13.46 4.47 0.64
CA LEU A 197 -14.58 3.55 0.60
C LEU A 197 -14.18 2.19 1.18
N GLU A 198 -15.12 1.49 1.79
CA GLU A 198 -14.90 0.13 2.25
C GLU A 198 -15.59 -0.83 1.29
N CYS A 199 -14.85 -1.36 0.32
CA CYS A 199 -15.34 -2.36 -0.61
C CYS A 199 -14.19 -3.17 -1.23
N VAL A 200 -14.52 -4.36 -1.72
CA VAL A 200 -13.60 -5.20 -2.51
C VAL A 200 -14.06 -5.23 -3.96
N CYS A 201 -13.13 -4.94 -4.87
CA CYS A 201 -13.36 -4.96 -6.31
C CYS A 201 -12.82 -6.27 -6.92
N ILE A 202 -13.66 -6.99 -7.64
CA ILE A 202 -13.35 -8.24 -8.33
C ILE A 202 -13.35 -7.94 -9.83
N THR A 203 -12.18 -7.96 -10.47
CA THR A 203 -12.02 -7.61 -11.88
C THR A 203 -11.43 -8.78 -12.66
N PRO A 204 -12.15 -9.36 -13.65
CA PRO A 204 -11.60 -10.43 -14.48
C PRO A 204 -10.55 -9.89 -15.46
N ILE A 205 -9.54 -10.70 -15.77
CA ILE A 205 -8.50 -10.39 -16.75
C ILE A 205 -8.82 -11.13 -18.05
N CYS A 206 -9.12 -10.39 -19.13
CA CYS A 206 -9.39 -10.96 -20.46
C CYS A 206 -10.44 -12.09 -20.44
N ALA A 207 -11.58 -11.89 -19.77
CA ALA A 207 -12.64 -12.88 -19.76
C ALA A 207 -13.23 -13.12 -21.16
N HIS A 208 -13.49 -14.39 -21.47
CA HIS A 208 -14.05 -14.81 -22.75
C HIS A 208 -15.52 -14.37 -22.95
N SER A 209 -16.25 -14.15 -21.86
CA SER A 209 -17.64 -13.70 -21.91
C SER A 209 -17.75 -12.19 -22.16
N LEU A 210 -18.53 -11.79 -23.17
CA LEU A 210 -18.85 -10.38 -23.47
C LEU A 210 -19.63 -9.68 -22.33
N ALA A 211 -20.29 -10.47 -21.47
CA ALA A 211 -21.05 -9.98 -20.33
C ALA A 211 -20.20 -9.89 -19.05
N ALA A 212 -18.94 -10.32 -19.07
CA ALA A 212 -18.07 -10.22 -17.89
C ALA A 212 -17.91 -8.76 -17.48
N ARG A 213 -18.18 -8.47 -16.21
CA ARG A 213 -18.02 -7.15 -15.59
C ARG A 213 -17.30 -7.31 -14.26
N SER A 214 -16.64 -6.24 -13.83
CA SER A 214 -16.17 -6.15 -12.46
C SER A 214 -17.34 -6.11 -11.50
N VAL A 215 -17.16 -6.73 -10.34
CA VAL A 215 -18.15 -6.76 -9.24
C VAL A 215 -17.55 -6.06 -8.04
N LEU A 216 -18.34 -5.20 -7.39
CA LEU A 216 -17.97 -4.61 -6.10
C LEU A 216 -18.79 -5.26 -5.01
N THR A 217 -18.13 -5.56 -3.91
CA THR A 217 -18.71 -6.26 -2.77
C THR A 217 -18.36 -5.52 -1.48
N ARG A 218 -19.14 -5.76 -0.44
CA ARG A 218 -18.77 -5.33 0.91
C ARG A 218 -17.49 -6.05 1.37
N PRO A 219 -16.69 -5.45 2.26
CA PRO A 219 -15.54 -6.10 2.90
C PRO A 219 -15.85 -7.43 3.57
#